data_AF-A0A5B9WNB6-F1
#
_entry.id   AF-A0A5B9WNB6-F1
#
_cell.length_a   1.000
_cell.length_b   1.000
_cell.length_c   1.000
_cell.angle_alpha   90.00
_cell.angle_beta   90.00
_cell.angle_gamma   90.00
#
_symmetry.space_group_name_H-M   'P 1'
#
loop_
_entity.id
_entity.type
_entity.pdbx_description
1 polymer ?
#
loop_
_entity_poly.entity_id
_entity_poly.type
_entity_poly.pdbx_seq_one_letter_code
_entity_poly.pdbx_strand_id
1 'polypeptide(L)'
;MTSVMLFSLAAAVFFVAHVFLLFTSFGRESYSKLKYLWSHLTLWICGILVFTLTSLYAGTGESAIVDVFDTPVKRWLILVVTAALSIVAHTIVRRLVLPRYQAK
;
A
#
# COMPACT_ATOMS: atom_id res chain seq x y z
N MET A 1 4.98 11.58 -21.13
CA MET A 1 5.15 11.01 -19.78
C MET A 1 5.98 9.74 -19.92
N THR A 2 7.01 9.55 -19.10
CA THR A 2 7.80 8.30 -19.11
C THR A 2 7.01 7.17 -18.46
N SER A 3 7.35 5.92 -18.79
CA SER A 3 6.71 4.75 -18.18
C SER A 3 6.88 4.75 -16.66
N VAL A 4 8.07 5.11 -16.16
CA VAL A 4 8.34 5.31 -14.72
C VAL A 4 7.35 6.30 -14.08
N MET A 5 7.06 7.41 -14.76
CA MET A 5 6.10 8.40 -14.28
C MET A 5 4.67 7.86 -14.23
N LEU A 6 4.25 7.06 -15.22
CA LEU A 6 2.91 6.45 -15.27
C LEU A 6 2.71 5.47 -14.10
N PHE A 7 3.66 4.56 -13.88
CA PHE A 7 3.60 3.63 -12.76
C PHE A 7 3.64 4.35 -11.40
N SER A 8 4.48 5.38 -11.27
CA SER A 8 4.56 6.17 -10.04
C SER A 8 3.25 6.91 -9.74
N LEU A 9 2.63 7.49 -10.77
CA LEU A 9 1.34 8.17 -10.63
C LEU A 9 0.22 7.18 -10.28
N ALA A 10 0.18 6.02 -10.94
CA ALA A 10 -0.80 4.98 -10.64
C ALA A 10 -0.66 4.49 -9.19
N ALA A 11 0.56 4.21 -8.73
CA ALA A 11 0.83 3.82 -7.35
C ALA A 11 0.38 4.92 -6.36
N ALA A 12 0.68 6.19 -6.64
CA ALA A 12 0.24 7.31 -5.82
C ALA A 12 -1.30 7.40 -5.73
N VAL A 13 -2.02 7.23 -6.84
CA VAL A 13 -3.49 7.23 -6.86
C VAL A 13 -4.06 6.08 -6.03
N PHE A 14 -3.52 4.87 -6.17
CA PHE A 14 -3.95 3.72 -5.37
C PHE A 14 -3.67 3.91 -3.87
N PHE A 15 -2.56 4.54 -3.51
CA PHE A 15 -2.25 4.89 -2.14
C PHE A 15 -3.25 5.92 -1.57
N VAL A 16 -3.57 6.98 -2.33
CA VAL A 16 -4.59 7.96 -1.91
C VAL A 16 -5.96 7.30 -1.77
N ALA A 17 -6.34 6.45 -2.72
CA ALA A 17 -7.59 5.69 -2.66
C ALA A 17 -7.64 4.77 -1.44
N HIS A 18 -6.52 4.11 -1.11
CA HIS A 18 -6.38 3.30 0.10
C HIS A 18 -6.67 4.10 1.37
N VAL A 19 -6.00 5.25 1.53
CA VAL A 19 -6.15 6.12 2.70
C VAL A 19 -7.59 6.63 2.81
N PHE A 20 -8.19 7.07 1.70
CA PHE A 20 -9.57 7.53 1.68
C PHE A 20 -10.55 6.42 2.07
N LEU A 21 -10.42 5.22 1.50
CA LEU A 21 -11.26 4.06 1.83
C LEU A 21 -11.06 3.61 3.28
N LEU A 22 -9.84 3.72 3.81
CA LEU A 22 -9.53 3.37 5.19
C LEU A 22 -10.29 4.29 6.14
N PHE A 23 -10.14 5.61 5.99
CA PHE A 23 -10.84 6.58 6.84
C PHE A 23 -12.35 6.47 6.71
N THR A 24 -12.87 6.30 5.50
CA THR A 24 -14.32 6.17 5.27
C THR A 24 -14.90 4.80 5.66
N SER A 25 -14.05 3.81 5.96
CA SER A 25 -14.49 2.50 6.47
C SER A 25 -14.84 2.53 7.97
N PHE A 26 -14.28 3.50 8.71
CA PHE A 26 -14.49 3.71 10.14
C PHE A 26 -15.42 4.91 10.36
N GLY A 27 -16.73 4.67 10.42
CA GLY A 27 -17.73 5.71 10.68
C GLY A 27 -17.81 6.11 12.16
N ARG A 28 -18.75 7.01 12.51
CA ARG A 28 -19.04 7.35 13.92
C ARG A 28 -19.74 6.23 14.69
N GLU A 29 -20.62 5.48 14.01
CA GLU A 29 -21.46 4.46 14.67
C GLU A 29 -21.29 3.04 14.11
N SER A 30 -20.69 2.89 12.92
CA SER A 30 -20.58 1.61 12.25
C SER A 30 -19.26 1.44 11.49
N TYR A 31 -18.84 0.19 11.38
CA TYR A 31 -17.65 -0.23 10.66
C TYR A 31 -18.06 -1.00 9.40
N SER A 32 -17.57 -0.56 8.23
CA SER A 32 -17.82 -1.24 6.96
C SER A 32 -16.67 -2.18 6.62
N LYS A 33 -16.87 -3.48 6.89
CA LYS A 33 -15.94 -4.56 6.50
C LYS A 33 -15.60 -4.54 5.02
N LEU A 34 -16.57 -4.22 4.17
CA LEU A 34 -16.40 -4.21 2.72
C LEU A 34 -15.46 -3.07 2.28
N LYS A 35 -15.68 -1.83 2.75
CA LYS A 35 -14.78 -0.69 2.46
C LYS A 35 -13.38 -0.93 3.01
N TYR A 36 -13.27 -1.57 4.18
CA TYR A 36 -12.00 -1.95 4.79
C TYR A 36 -11.22 -2.97 3.95
N LEU A 37 -11.91 -3.98 3.38
CA LEU A 37 -11.29 -4.94 2.47
C LEU A 37 -10.84 -4.27 1.17
N TRP A 38 -11.67 -3.41 0.59
CA TRP A 38 -11.33 -2.65 -0.62
C TRP A 38 -10.13 -1.72 -0.40
N SER A 39 -10.07 -1.05 0.75
CA SER A 39 -8.89 -0.27 1.15
C SER A 39 -7.63 -1.13 1.11
N HIS A 40 -7.65 -2.33 1.69
CA HIS A 40 -6.49 -3.22 1.65
C HIS A 40 -6.13 -3.64 0.23
N LEU A 41 -7.12 -4.01 -0.58
CA LEU A 41 -6.88 -4.39 -1.98
C LEU A 41 -6.18 -3.26 -2.75
N THR A 42 -6.58 -2.00 -2.57
CA THR A 42 -5.91 -0.85 -3.22
C THR A 42 -4.44 -0.70 -2.78
N LEU A 43 -4.11 -0.99 -1.52
CA LEU A 43 -2.73 -0.98 -1.02
C LEU A 43 -1.90 -2.11 -1.63
N TRP A 44 -2.48 -3.32 -1.76
CA TRP A 44 -1.82 -4.44 -2.42
C TRP A 44 -1.52 -4.14 -3.88
N ILE A 45 -2.48 -3.55 -4.60
CA ILE A 45 -2.26 -3.10 -5.99
C ILE A 45 -1.15 -2.05 -6.05
N CYS A 46 -1.13 -1.08 -5.13
CA CYS A 46 -0.03 -0.11 -5.02
C CYS A 46 1.32 -0.80 -4.83
N GLY A 47 1.40 -1.76 -3.91
CA GLY A 47 2.62 -2.54 -3.65
C GLY A 47 3.10 -3.32 -4.88
N ILE A 48 2.19 -3.97 -5.60
CA ILE A 48 2.50 -4.67 -6.86
C ILE A 48 3.02 -3.69 -7.91
N LEU A 49 2.38 -2.53 -8.07
CA LEU A 49 2.83 -1.52 -9.03
C LEU A 49 4.25 -1.02 -8.73
N VAL A 50 4.56 -0.74 -7.46
CA VAL A 50 5.91 -0.33 -7.04
C VAL A 50 6.92 -1.45 -7.24
N PHE A 51 6.54 -2.69 -6.93
CA PHE A 51 7.40 -3.86 -7.17
C PHE A 51 7.67 -4.06 -8.66
N THR A 52 6.65 -3.98 -9.52
CA THR A 52 6.81 -4.05 -10.98
C THR A 52 7.68 -2.92 -11.51
N LEU A 53 7.49 -1.68 -11.04
CA LEU A 53 8.31 -0.53 -11.40
C LEU A 53 9.79 -0.78 -11.08
N THR A 54 10.11 -1.20 -9.85
CA THR A 54 11.51 -1.50 -9.46
C THR A 54 12.06 -2.74 -10.18
N SER A 55 11.23 -3.72 -10.50
CA SER A 55 11.68 -4.91 -11.24
C SER A 55 12.06 -4.60 -12.69
N LEU A 56 11.37 -3.64 -13.33
CA LEU A 56 11.57 -3.28 -14.73
C LEU A 56 12.60 -2.15 -14.92
N TYR A 57 12.64 -1.18 -13.99
CA TYR A 57 13.38 0.07 -14.18
C TYR A 57 14.52 0.32 -13.19
N ALA A 58 14.74 -0.54 -12.18
CA ALA A 58 15.87 -0.34 -11.29
C ALA A 58 17.19 -0.76 -11.95
N GLY A 59 18.18 0.13 -11.91
CA GLY A 59 19.49 -0.01 -12.54
C GLY A 59 19.56 0.53 -13.97
N THR A 60 18.50 1.17 -14.47
CA THR A 60 18.48 1.74 -15.85
C THR A 60 18.97 3.18 -15.90
N GLY A 61 19.11 3.86 -14.75
CA GLY A 61 19.50 5.27 -14.70
C GLY A 61 18.34 6.24 -14.95
N GLU A 62 17.11 5.74 -15.17
CA GLU A 62 15.94 6.60 -15.41
C GLU A 62 15.47 7.34 -14.15
N SER A 63 15.72 6.80 -12.95
CA SER A 63 15.35 7.43 -11.69
C SER A 63 16.26 6.97 -10.55
N ALA A 64 16.96 7.93 -9.94
CA ALA A 64 17.83 7.68 -8.78
C ALA A 64 17.09 7.02 -7.61
N ILE A 65 15.79 7.25 -7.46
CA ILE A 65 14.96 6.65 -6.40
C ILE A 65 14.68 5.17 -6.70
N VAL A 66 14.38 4.84 -7.96
CA VAL A 66 14.08 3.47 -8.38
C VAL A 66 15.35 2.64 -8.40
N ASP A 67 16.48 3.25 -8.78
CA ASP A 67 17.80 2.63 -8.82
C ASP A 67 18.34 2.27 -7.43
N VAL A 68 17.78 2.83 -6.34
CA VAL A 68 18.07 2.33 -4.99
C VAL A 68 17.79 0.83 -4.90
N PHE A 69 16.81 0.31 -5.65
CA PHE A 69 16.39 -1.09 -5.66
C PHE A 69 17.02 -1.91 -6.82
N ASP A 70 18.21 -1.53 -7.28
CA ASP A 70 18.94 -2.20 -8.35
C ASP A 70 19.21 -3.71 -8.12
N THR A 71 19.39 -4.13 -6.86
CA THR A 71 19.66 -5.53 -6.52
C THR A 71 18.39 -6.33 -6.18
N PRO A 72 18.36 -7.65 -6.48
CA PRO A 72 17.24 -8.52 -6.12
C PRO A 72 16.88 -8.47 -4.63
N VAL A 73 17.90 -8.42 -3.77
CA VAL A 73 17.72 -8.33 -2.31
C VAL A 73 16.95 -7.07 -1.92
N LYS A 74 17.33 -5.91 -2.47
CA LYS A 74 16.64 -4.64 -2.19
C LYS A 74 15.21 -4.65 -2.73
N ARG A 75 14.95 -5.25 -3.90
CA ARG A 75 13.58 -5.41 -4.44
C ARG A 75 12.71 -6.28 -3.52
N TRP A 76 13.26 -7.36 -2.99
CA TRP A 76 12.56 -8.21 -2.02
C TRP A 76 12.23 -7.48 -0.71
N LEU A 77 13.06 -6.51 -0.27
CA LEU A 77 12.74 -5.69 0.89
C LEU A 77 11.42 -4.92 0.73
N ILE A 78 11.02 -4.55 -0.50
CA ILE A 78 9.72 -3.91 -0.75
C ILE A 78 8.58 -4.82 -0.30
N LEU A 79 8.64 -6.10 -0.63
CA LEU A 79 7.61 -7.07 -0.24
C LEU A 79 7.64 -7.33 1.28
N VAL A 80 8.83 -7.46 1.87
CA VAL A 80 8.99 -7.66 3.31
C VAL A 80 8.44 -6.48 4.11
N VAL A 81 8.78 -5.25 3.72
CA VAL A 81 8.30 -4.02 4.37
C VAL A 81 6.79 -3.87 4.18
N THR A 82 6.27 -4.13 2.98
CA THR A 82 4.82 -4.07 2.71
C THR A 82 4.05 -5.08 3.57
N ALA A 83 4.55 -6.31 3.69
CA ALA A 83 3.95 -7.33 4.54
C ALA A 83 3.99 -6.94 6.02
N ALA A 84 5.15 -6.45 6.50
CA ALA A 84 5.31 -5.99 7.87
C ALA A 84 4.35 -4.84 8.22
N LEU A 85 4.28 -3.82 7.36
CA LEU A 85 3.34 -2.69 7.53
C LEU A 85 1.89 -3.17 7.52
N SER A 86 1.52 -4.09 6.63
CA SER A 86 0.18 -4.68 6.58
C SER A 86 -0.18 -5.42 7.87
N ILE A 87 0.73 -6.21 8.43
CA ILE A 87 0.54 -6.92 9.71
C ILE A 87 0.36 -5.92 10.86
N VAL A 88 1.21 -4.90 10.92
CA VAL A 88 1.14 -3.85 11.96
C VAL A 88 -0.20 -3.12 11.88
N ALA A 89 -0.61 -2.69 10.67
CA ALA A 89 -1.89 -2.02 10.45
C ALA A 89 -3.08 -2.89 10.88
N HIS A 90 -3.10 -4.17 10.48
CA HIS A 90 -4.14 -5.11 10.91
C HIS A 90 -4.15 -5.32 12.42
N THR A 91 -2.98 -5.38 13.06
CA THR A 91 -2.86 -5.57 14.51
C THR A 91 -3.41 -4.36 15.25
N ILE A 92 -3.07 -3.14 14.80
CA ILE A 92 -3.59 -1.89 15.34
C ILE A 92 -5.11 -1.83 15.17
N VAL A 93 -5.63 -2.08 13.97
CA VAL A 93 -7.06 -2.04 13.70
C VAL A 93 -7.80 -3.05 14.56
N ARG A 94 -7.30 -4.29 14.65
CA ARG A 94 -7.92 -5.37 15.43
C ARG A 94 -7.93 -5.10 16.92
N ARG A 95 -6.85 -4.54 17.48
CA ARG A 95 -6.71 -4.35 18.93
C ARG A 95 -7.18 -3.01 19.44
N LEU A 96 -7.06 -1.94 18.64
CA LEU A 96 -7.30 -0.56 19.09
C LEU A 96 -8.54 0.08 18.44
N VAL A 97 -8.90 -0.31 17.22
CA VAL A 97 -9.99 0.32 16.47
C VAL A 97 -11.29 -0.49 16.57
N LEU A 98 -11.26 -1.78 16.20
CA LEU A 98 -12.41 -2.68 16.19
C LEU A 98 -13.18 -2.78 17.52
N PRO A 99 -12.53 -2.85 18.71
CA PRO A 99 -13.26 -2.91 19.97
C PRO A 99 -14.20 -1.73 20.20
N ARG A 100 -13.90 -0.55 19.66
CA ARG A 100 -14.78 0.63 19.75
C ARG A 100 -16.08 0.50 18.94
N TYR A 101 -16.09 -0.38 17.94
CA TYR A 101 -17.24 -0.64 17.08
C TYR A 101 -18.01 -1.91 17.48
N GLN A 102 -17.42 -2.78 18.29
CA GLN A 102 -18.01 -4.06 18.71
C GLN A 102 -18.54 -4.03 20.16
N ALA A 103 -18.19 -3.01 20.94
CA ALA A 103 -18.64 -2.86 22.33
C ALA A 103 -20.04 -2.24 22.48
N LYS A 104 -20.91 -2.36 21.47
CA LYS A 104 -22.29 -1.85 21.49
C LYS A 104 -23.28 -3.00 21.39
#